data_AF-A0A971W346-F1
#
_entry.id   AF-A0A971W346-F1
#
_cell.length_a   1.000
_cell.length_b   1.000
_cell.length_c   1.000
_cell.angle_alpha   90.00
_cell.angle_beta   90.00
_cell.angle_gamma   90.00
#
_symmetry.space_group_name_H-M   'P 1'
#
loop_
_entity.id
_entity.type
_entity.pdbx_description
1 polymer ?
#
loop_
_entity_poly.entity_id
_entity_poly.type
_entity_poly.pdbx_seq_one_letter_code
_entity_poly.pdbx_strand_id
1 'polypeptide(L)'
;MAKVDVKKMSVIALRRDKGKLVEILQKLGKVEIIDIRDKIPQEEWSKLFETHESARELNEIQGKLGEVQFALEFLAKYVPVKKSLFAEKEVFDEAAMEKLSRSEELWAAVKECRDLEARLNAL
;
A
#
# COMPACT_ATOMS: atom_id res chain seq x y z
N MET A 1 12.72 22.85 -19.33
CA MET A 1 11.90 22.30 -18.23
C MET A 1 10.48 22.82 -18.39
N ALA A 2 9.49 21.94 -18.45
CA ALA A 2 8.08 22.36 -18.46
C ALA A 2 7.66 22.74 -17.03
N LYS A 3 7.12 23.95 -16.85
CA LYS A 3 6.51 24.39 -15.60
C LYS A 3 5.01 24.12 -15.69
N VAL A 4 4.52 23.13 -14.94
CA VAL A 4 3.08 22.85 -14.84
C VAL A 4 2.48 23.79 -13.79
N ASP A 5 1.39 24.47 -14.14
CA ASP A 5 0.63 25.31 -13.20
C ASP A 5 -0.27 24.43 -12.32
N VAL A 6 0.25 24.05 -11.14
CA VAL A 6 -0.46 23.21 -10.18
C VAL A 6 -1.34 24.09 -9.28
N LYS A 7 -2.65 23.80 -9.23
CA LYS A 7 -3.61 24.50 -8.36
C LYS A 7 -3.79 23.75 -7.04
N LYS A 8 -3.81 24.50 -5.93
CA LYS A 8 -4.15 23.96 -4.60
C LYS A 8 -5.67 24.01 -4.40
N MET A 9 -6.22 22.98 -3.75
CA MET A 9 -7.62 22.92 -3.33
C MET A 9 -7.72 22.33 -1.93
N SER A 10 -8.76 22.74 -1.20
CA SER A 10 -9.12 22.18 0.11
C SER A 10 -10.49 21.52 0.00
N VAL A 11 -10.65 20.33 0.57
CA VAL A 11 -11.94 19.61 0.57
C VAL A 11 -12.39 19.39 2.00
N ILE A 12 -13.66 19.70 2.27
CA ILE A 12 -14.32 19.45 3.55
C ILE A 12 -15.44 18.45 3.26
N ALA A 13 -15.49 17.37 4.03
CA ALA A 13 -16.51 16.32 3.91
C ALA A 13 -16.87 15.77 5.29
N LEU A 14 -18.00 15.07 5.38
CA LEU A 14 -18.40 14.37 6.59
C LEU A 14 -17.42 13.21 6.86
N ARG A 15 -17.17 12.90 8.14
CA ARG A 15 -16.25 11.81 8.54
C ARG A 15 -16.63 10.47 7.91
N ARG A 16 -17.93 10.17 7.78
CA ARG A 16 -18.45 8.96 7.13
C ARG A 16 -18.13 8.86 5.64
N ASP A 17 -17.90 10.00 4.97
CA ASP A 17 -17.63 10.07 3.54
C ASP A 17 -16.12 10.14 3.24
N LYS A 18 -15.26 10.18 4.27
CA LYS A 18 -13.79 10.23 4.12
C LYS A 18 -13.26 9.13 3.20
N GLY A 19 -13.66 7.88 3.43
CA GLY A 19 -13.19 6.73 2.64
C GLY A 19 -13.56 6.87 1.16
N LYS A 20 -14.84 7.13 0.87
CA LYS A 20 -15.34 7.32 -0.50
C LYS A 20 -14.66 8.50 -1.21
N LEU A 21 -14.46 9.61 -0.51
CA LEU A 21 -13.80 10.78 -1.08
C LEU A 21 -12.35 10.47 -1.46
N VAL A 22 -11.59 9.84 -0.56
CA VAL A 22 -10.19 9.46 -0.81
C VAL A 22 -10.11 8.49 -1.99
N GLU A 23 -11.00 7.49 -2.04
CA GLU A 23 -11.07 6.52 -3.14
C GLU A 23 -11.32 7.22 -4.49
N ILE A 24 -12.28 8.13 -4.56
CA ILE A 24 -12.58 8.90 -5.79
C ILE A 24 -11.36 9.73 -6.23
N LEU A 25 -10.70 10.42 -5.30
CA LEU A 25 -9.52 11.24 -5.59
C LEU A 25 -8.34 10.39 -6.07
N GLN A 26 -8.13 9.21 -5.48
CA GLN A 26 -7.11 8.26 -5.90
C GLN A 26 -7.39 7.70 -7.30
N LYS A 27 -8.65 7.29 -7.57
CA LYS A 27 -9.09 6.81 -8.90
C LYS A 27 -8.95 7.86 -9.99
N LEU A 28 -9.16 9.13 -9.64
CA LEU A 28 -8.98 10.25 -10.58
C LEU A 28 -7.51 10.40 -11.00
N GLY A 29 -6.56 10.14 -10.09
CA GLY A 29 -5.12 10.13 -10.38
C GLY A 29 -4.51 11.49 -10.79
N LYS A 30 -5.22 12.60 -10.58
CA LYS A 30 -4.80 13.96 -10.98
C LYS A 30 -4.49 14.89 -9.81
N VAL A 31 -4.59 14.39 -8.58
CA VAL A 31 -4.42 15.19 -7.37
C VAL A 31 -3.43 14.53 -6.43
N GLU A 32 -2.67 15.35 -5.72
CA GLU A 32 -1.86 14.94 -4.59
C GLU A 32 -2.68 15.12 -3.31
N ILE A 33 -2.87 14.04 -2.55
CA ILE A 33 -3.55 14.11 -1.26
C ILE A 33 -2.51 14.46 -0.20
N ILE A 34 -2.65 15.65 0.38
CA ILE A 34 -1.75 16.14 1.43
C ILE A 34 -2.39 15.91 2.79
N ASP A 35 -1.64 15.34 3.71
CA ASP A 35 -2.07 15.25 5.09
C ASP A 35 -1.98 16.63 5.76
N ILE A 36 -3.12 17.13 6.23
CA ILE A 36 -3.18 18.43 6.91
C ILE A 36 -2.68 18.35 8.35
N ARG A 37 -2.50 17.14 8.92
CA ARG A 37 -1.92 16.94 10.25
C ARG A 37 -0.54 17.54 10.39
N ASP A 38 0.27 17.47 9.34
CA ASP A 38 1.63 18.02 9.34
C ASP A 38 1.66 19.56 9.36
N LYS A 39 0.49 20.20 9.20
CA LYS A 39 0.34 21.67 9.17
C LYS A 39 -0.38 22.23 10.38
N ILE A 40 -0.89 21.38 11.27
CA ILE A 40 -1.66 21.78 12.46
C ILE A 40 -0.92 21.25 13.70
N PRO A 41 -0.72 22.06 14.74
CA PRO A 41 -0.12 21.58 15.99
C PRO A 41 -0.86 20.36 16.54
N GLN A 42 -0.11 19.33 16.93
CA GLN A 42 -0.67 18.04 17.38
C GLN A 42 -1.64 18.19 18.56
N GLU A 43 -1.41 19.17 19.43
CA GLU A 43 -2.27 19.50 20.57
C GLU A 43 -3.66 20.01 20.15
N GLU A 44 -3.74 20.77 19.06
CA GLU A 44 -5.00 21.25 18.49
C GLU A 44 -5.72 20.14 17.72
N TRP A 45 -4.95 19.33 16.98
CA TRP A 45 -5.48 18.20 16.23
C TRP A 45 -6.13 17.15 17.14
N SER A 46 -5.44 16.78 18.23
CA SER A 46 -5.89 15.73 19.16
C SER A 46 -7.14 16.13 19.93
N LYS A 47 -7.38 17.43 20.14
CA LYS A 47 -8.61 17.95 20.75
C LYS A 47 -9.82 17.90 19.82
N LEU A 48 -9.59 17.94 18.50
CA LEU A 48 -10.63 18.05 17.48
C LEU A 48 -10.98 16.70 16.83
N PHE A 49 -10.06 15.73 16.81
CA PHE A 49 -10.23 14.49 16.05
C PHE A 49 -9.76 13.23 16.81
N GLU A 50 -10.69 12.32 17.13
CA GLU A 50 -10.38 10.98 17.68
C GLU A 50 -9.75 10.06 16.63
N THR A 51 -8.64 9.41 17.00
CA THR A 51 -7.72 8.69 16.08
C THR A 51 -7.53 7.21 16.45
N HIS A 52 -8.60 6.46 16.76
CA HIS A 52 -8.44 5.11 17.34
C HIS A 52 -8.61 3.91 16.39
N GLU A 53 -9.45 3.97 15.36
CA GLU A 53 -9.73 2.77 14.53
C GLU A 53 -8.67 2.47 13.45
N SER A 54 -8.06 3.49 12.85
CA SER A 54 -7.24 3.30 11.64
C SER A 54 -5.88 2.64 11.88
N ALA A 55 -5.36 2.62 13.11
CA ALA A 55 -4.01 2.11 13.38
C ALA A 55 -3.92 0.58 13.30
N ARG A 56 -4.95 -0.13 13.76
CA ARG A 56 -4.96 -1.60 13.75
C ARG A 56 -5.07 -2.15 12.32
N GLU A 57 -6.04 -1.65 11.56
CA GLU A 57 -6.25 -2.05 10.17
C GLU A 57 -5.01 -1.75 9.32
N LEU A 58 -4.37 -0.60 9.55
CA LEU A 58 -3.13 -0.23 8.87
C LEU A 58 -2.01 -1.22 9.22
N ASN A 59 -1.83 -1.57 10.49
CA ASN A 59 -0.81 -2.53 10.92
C ASN A 59 -1.04 -3.91 10.31
N GLU A 60 -2.30 -4.37 10.22
CA GLU A 60 -2.64 -5.65 9.60
C GLU A 60 -2.30 -5.66 8.10
N ILE A 61 -2.58 -4.56 7.37
CA ILE A 61 -2.22 -4.42 5.96
C ILE A 61 -0.70 -4.33 5.78
N GLN A 62 0.00 -3.57 6.62
CA GLN A 62 1.46 -3.46 6.58
C GLN A 62 2.14 -4.80 6.87
N GLY A 63 1.63 -5.58 7.82
CA GLY A 63 2.13 -6.92 8.11
C GLY A 63 2.00 -7.84 6.89
N LYS A 64 0.82 -7.84 6.24
CA LYS A 64 0.60 -8.60 4.99
C LYS A 64 1.56 -8.17 3.87
N LEU A 65 1.77 -6.87 3.69
CA LEU A 65 2.70 -6.34 2.70
C LEU A 65 4.14 -6.78 3.00
N GLY A 66 4.54 -6.76 4.27
CA GLY A 66 5.86 -7.21 4.72
C GLY A 66 6.11 -8.69 4.41
N GLU A 67 5.13 -9.56 4.62
CA GLU A 67 5.24 -10.99 4.30
C GLU A 67 5.39 -11.25 2.80
N VAL A 68 4.64 -10.54 1.96
CA VAL A 68 4.76 -10.64 0.50
C VAL A 68 6.12 -10.11 0.03
N GLN A 69 6.56 -8.97 0.56
CA GLN A 69 7.86 -8.40 0.23
C GLN A 69 9.01 -9.35 0.63
N PHE A 70 8.92 -9.92 1.83
CA PHE A 70 9.85 -10.95 2.29
C PHE A 70 9.93 -12.12 1.29
N ALA A 71 8.79 -12.69 0.89
CA ALA A 71 8.77 -13.83 -0.02
C ALA A 71 9.41 -13.49 -1.38
N LEU A 72 9.14 -12.31 -1.93
CA LEU A 72 9.76 -11.84 -3.17
C LEU A 72 11.27 -11.68 -3.04
N GLU A 73 11.75 -11.07 -1.94
CA GLU A 73 13.18 -10.88 -1.68
C GLU A 73 13.90 -12.22 -1.42
N PHE A 74 13.24 -13.15 -0.73
CA PHE A 74 13.75 -14.50 -0.51
C PHE A 74 13.90 -15.26 -1.83
N LEU A 75 12.85 -15.30 -2.66
CA LEU A 75 12.88 -15.97 -3.96
C LEU A 75 13.92 -15.35 -4.90
N ALA A 76 14.06 -14.02 -4.90
CA ALA A 76 15.02 -13.32 -5.75
C ALA A 76 16.48 -13.75 -5.51
N LYS A 77 16.83 -14.22 -4.30
CA LYS A 77 18.18 -14.72 -3.97
C LYS A 77 18.51 -16.02 -4.69
N TYR A 78 17.51 -16.87 -4.94
CA TYR A 78 17.71 -18.22 -5.46
C TYR A 78 17.23 -18.37 -6.91
N VAL A 79 16.23 -17.60 -7.32
CA VAL A 79 15.62 -17.63 -8.65
C VAL A 79 15.62 -16.22 -9.23
N PRO A 80 16.76 -15.73 -9.75
CA PRO A 80 16.82 -14.42 -10.38
C PRO A 80 16.02 -14.44 -11.68
N VAL A 81 14.88 -13.74 -11.68
CA VAL A 81 14.05 -13.57 -12.88
C VAL A 81 14.72 -12.56 -13.81
N LYS A 82 15.18 -13.03 -14.98
CA LYS A 82 15.70 -12.14 -16.04
C LYS A 82 14.53 -11.40 -16.68
N LYS A 83 14.29 -10.15 -16.26
CA LYS A 83 13.35 -9.27 -16.95
C LYS A 83 14.01 -8.70 -18.21
N SER A 84 13.35 -8.84 -19.35
CA SER A 84 13.77 -8.16 -20.59
C SER A 84 13.72 -6.65 -20.38
N LEU A 85 14.69 -5.91 -20.92
CA LEU A 85 14.66 -4.44 -20.97
C LEU A 85 13.44 -3.91 -21.74
N PHE A 86 12.86 -4.75 -22.58
CA PHE A 86 11.66 -4.46 -23.38
C PHE A 86 10.42 -5.20 -22.88
N ALA A 87 10.45 -5.78 -21.67
CA ALA A 87 9.26 -6.37 -21.09
C ALA A 87 8.19 -5.30 -20.88
N GLU A 88 6.97 -5.57 -21.34
CA GLU A 88 5.83 -4.72 -21.02
C GLU A 88 5.62 -4.73 -19.50
N LYS A 89 5.29 -3.56 -18.95
CA LYS A 89 4.85 -3.48 -17.56
C LYS A 89 3.47 -4.11 -17.46
N GLU A 90 3.33 -5.10 -16.61
CA GLU A 90 2.02 -5.63 -16.25
C GLU A 90 1.16 -4.49 -15.69
N VAL A 91 -0.03 -4.35 -16.27
CA VAL A 91 -1.03 -3.40 -15.80
C VAL A 91 -1.99 -4.17 -14.90
N PHE A 92 -2.00 -3.81 -13.62
CA PHE A 92 -2.94 -4.35 -12.65
C PHE A 92 -4.06 -3.34 -12.46
N ASP A 93 -5.29 -3.77 -12.68
CA ASP A 93 -6.47 -3.02 -12.27
C ASP A 93 -6.85 -3.35 -10.82
N GLU A 94 -7.81 -2.60 -10.29
CA GLU A 94 -8.27 -2.75 -8.90
C GLU A 94 -8.83 -4.16 -8.65
N ALA A 95 -9.55 -4.73 -9.61
CA ALA A 95 -10.14 -6.06 -9.51
C ALA A 95 -9.08 -7.17 -9.47
N ALA A 96 -8.05 -7.07 -10.29
CA ALA A 96 -6.91 -7.97 -10.28
C ALA A 96 -6.17 -7.90 -8.95
N MET A 97 -5.95 -6.71 -8.42
CA MET A 97 -5.29 -6.53 -7.13
C MET A 97 -6.12 -7.08 -5.97
N GLU A 98 -7.43 -6.85 -5.98
CA GLU A 98 -8.36 -7.41 -4.98
C GLU A 98 -8.33 -8.93 -5.01
N LYS A 99 -8.39 -9.54 -6.21
CA LYS A 99 -8.30 -10.99 -6.39
C LYS A 99 -6.98 -11.54 -5.86
N LEU A 100 -5.85 -10.90 -6.18
CA LEU A 100 -4.52 -11.32 -5.70
C LEU A 100 -4.42 -11.26 -4.17
N SER A 101 -4.98 -10.22 -3.55
CA SER A 101 -4.96 -10.06 -2.09
C SER A 101 -5.68 -11.19 -1.33
N ARG A 102 -6.66 -11.82 -1.98
CA ARG A 102 -7.47 -12.94 -1.46
C ARG A 102 -7.01 -14.32 -1.96
N SER A 103 -5.93 -14.39 -2.75
CA SER A 103 -5.46 -15.65 -3.33
C SER A 103 -4.87 -16.57 -2.27
N GLU A 104 -5.49 -17.73 -2.05
CA GLU A 104 -4.94 -18.76 -1.15
C GLU A 104 -3.60 -19.30 -1.66
N GLU A 105 -3.45 -19.43 -2.98
CA GLU A 105 -2.21 -19.89 -3.62
C GLU A 105 -1.05 -18.93 -3.32
N LEU A 106 -1.31 -17.62 -3.36
CA LEU A 106 -0.31 -16.61 -3.03
C LEU A 106 0.15 -16.75 -1.57
N TRP A 107 -0.80 -16.88 -0.64
CA TRP A 107 -0.46 -17.01 0.77
C TRP A 107 0.18 -18.36 1.13
N ALA A 108 -0.16 -19.43 0.41
CA ALA A 108 0.52 -20.70 0.50
C ALA A 108 1.99 -20.59 0.08
N ALA A 109 2.28 -19.92 -1.04
CA ALA A 109 3.65 -19.69 -1.51
C ALA A 109 4.47 -18.82 -0.55
N VAL A 110 3.86 -17.76 0.02
CA VAL A 110 4.50 -16.92 1.04
C VAL A 110 4.88 -17.75 2.27
N LYS A 111 3.97 -18.61 2.74
CA LYS A 111 4.24 -19.50 3.87
C LYS A 111 5.37 -20.49 3.56
N GLU A 112 5.36 -21.07 2.36
CA GLU A 112 6.42 -22.00 1.94
C GLU A 112 7.80 -21.32 1.94
N CYS A 113 7.89 -20.07 1.50
CA CYS A 113 9.13 -19.30 1.57
C CYS A 113 9.65 -19.14 3.01
N ARG A 114 8.75 -18.89 3.98
CA ARG A 114 9.10 -18.80 5.41
C ARG A 114 9.59 -20.15 5.96
N ASP A 115 8.90 -21.23 5.62
CA ASP A 115 9.27 -22.57 6.06
C ASP A 115 10.64 -22.99 5.51
N LEU A 116 10.94 -22.63 4.25
CA LEU A 116 12.24 -22.88 3.63
C LEU A 116 13.36 -22.04 4.28
N GLU A 117 13.11 -20.74 4.53
CA GLU A 117 14.07 -19.89 5.25
C GLU A 117 14.38 -20.45 6.64
N ALA A 118 13.36 -20.88 7.38
CA ALA A 118 13.54 -21.45 8.72
C ALA A 118 14.40 -22.73 8.69
N ARG A 119 14.18 -23.60 7.70
CA ARG A 119 15.00 -24.81 7.50
C ARG A 119 16.45 -24.48 7.14
N LEU A 120 16.67 -23.48 6.29
CA LEU A 120 18.01 -23.03 5.92
C LEU A 120 18.79 -22.48 7.12
N ASN A 121 18.13 -21.73 8.00
CA ASN A 121 18.76 -21.15 9.19
C ASN A 121 18.98 -22.17 10.32
N ALA A 122 18.38 -23.36 10.24
CA ALA A 122 18.53 -24.43 11.24
C ALA A 122 19.66 -25.43 10.90
N LEU A 123 20.31 -25.27 9.73
CA LEU A 123 21.48 -26.02 9.28
C LEU A 123 22.78 -25.32 9.70
#